data_AF-A0A662E7H4-F1
#
_entry.id   AF-A0A662E7H4-F1
#
_cell.length_a   1.000
_cell.length_b   1.000
_cell.length_c   1.000
_cell.angle_alpha   90.00
_cell.angle_beta   90.00
_cell.angle_gamma   90.00
#
_symmetry.space_group_name_H-M   'P 1'
#
loop_
_entity.id
_entity.type
_entity.pdbx_description
1 polymer ?
#
loop_
_entity_poly.entity_id
_entity_poly.type
_entity_poly.pdbx_seq_one_letter_code
_entity_poly.pdbx_strand_id
1 'polypeptide(L)'
;HAKVVPALIGGVALGLLGTWTTLLLFSGQDGIETLVNTLQTRSSGELAALAVGKLVIVAVLLGLGWKGGHFYPMLFAATAAGLALATAIDPLEPLVAVTAICAGVLIAILRRVVAAALLVVLVVPVGMLGISAVAAVAALLVVRRLPSPEIETSPTASDPAQA
;
A
#
# COMPACT_ATOMS: atom_id res chain seq x y z
N HIS A 1 -28.45 -11.11 -7.03
CA HIS A 1 -27.60 -11.69 -8.10
C HIS A 1 -26.52 -10.75 -8.66
N ALA A 2 -26.67 -9.41 -8.61
CA ALA A 2 -25.72 -8.45 -9.22
C ALA A 2 -24.27 -8.43 -8.69
N LYS A 3 -23.97 -9.07 -7.55
CA LYS A 3 -22.62 -9.06 -6.93
C LYS A 3 -21.76 -10.30 -7.23
N VAL A 4 -22.31 -11.31 -7.91
CA VAL A 4 -21.62 -12.59 -8.16
C VAL A 4 -20.62 -12.46 -9.32
N VAL A 5 -20.98 -11.74 -10.37
CA VAL A 5 -20.11 -11.56 -11.56
C VAL A 5 -18.82 -10.76 -11.21
N PRO A 6 -18.87 -9.62 -10.49
CA PRO A 6 -17.66 -8.94 -10.04
C PRO A 6 -16.79 -9.79 -9.10
N ALA A 7 -17.42 -10.61 -8.25
CA ALA A 7 -16.72 -11.55 -7.38
C ALA A 7 -15.98 -12.62 -8.19
N LEU A 8 -16.61 -13.20 -9.22
CA LEU A 8 -15.97 -14.18 -10.10
C LEU A 8 -14.79 -13.57 -10.85
N ILE A 9 -14.95 -12.35 -11.40
CA ILE A 9 -13.87 -11.65 -12.11
C ILE A 9 -12.67 -11.39 -11.18
N GLY A 10 -12.91 -10.90 -9.96
CA GLY A 10 -11.86 -10.68 -8.97
C GLY A 10 -11.15 -11.98 -8.58
N GLY A 11 -11.90 -13.07 -8.42
CA GLY A 11 -11.35 -14.39 -8.10
C GLY A 11 -10.49 -14.97 -9.22
N VAL A 12 -10.93 -14.83 -10.49
CA VAL A 12 -10.13 -15.25 -11.66
C VAL A 12 -8.86 -14.41 -11.79
N ALA A 13 -8.96 -13.09 -11.62
CA ALA A 13 -7.79 -12.21 -11.67
C ALA A 13 -6.77 -12.57 -10.58
N LEU A 14 -7.22 -12.83 -9.35
CA LEU A 14 -6.37 -13.33 -8.27
C LEU A 14 -5.77 -14.70 -8.63
N GLY A 15 -6.57 -15.65 -9.11
CA GLY A 15 -6.10 -16.98 -9.50
C GLY A 15 -4.98 -16.93 -10.53
N LEU A 16 -5.13 -16.11 -11.58
CA LEU A 16 -4.11 -15.91 -12.61
C LEU A 16 -2.84 -15.27 -12.03
N LEU A 17 -2.97 -14.22 -11.20
CA LEU A 17 -1.80 -13.63 -10.53
C LEU A 17 -1.10 -14.61 -9.59
N GLY A 18 -1.86 -15.47 -8.92
CA GLY A 18 -1.35 -16.52 -8.04
C GLY A 18 -0.48 -17.55 -8.74
N THR A 19 -0.72 -17.82 -10.04
CA THR A 19 0.15 -18.70 -10.83
C THR A 19 1.52 -18.09 -11.11
N TRP A 20 1.62 -16.76 -11.14
CA TRP A 20 2.90 -16.07 -11.26
C TRP A 20 3.56 -15.90 -9.90
N THR A 21 2.86 -15.25 -8.96
CA THR A 21 3.39 -14.95 -7.63
C THR A 21 2.30 -14.93 -6.58
N THR A 22 2.54 -15.66 -5.49
CA THR A 22 1.63 -15.68 -4.34
C THR A 22 1.68 -14.39 -3.53
N LEU A 23 2.71 -13.56 -3.71
CA LEU A 23 2.88 -12.28 -3.01
C LEU A 23 1.75 -11.28 -3.31
N LEU A 24 1.08 -11.42 -4.47
CA LEU A 24 -0.01 -10.54 -4.87
C LEU A 24 -1.38 -10.98 -4.34
N LEU A 25 -1.57 -12.24 -3.93
CA LEU A 25 -2.87 -12.84 -3.63
C LEU A 25 -3.57 -12.33 -2.35
N PHE A 26 -2.80 -12.09 -1.29
CA PHE A 26 -3.35 -11.81 0.05
C PHE A 26 -3.19 -10.34 0.47
N SER A 27 -3.40 -10.02 1.74
CA SER A 27 -3.17 -8.66 2.27
C SER A 27 -1.74 -8.14 2.03
N GLY A 28 -0.78 -9.06 1.85
CA GLY A 28 0.65 -8.74 1.71
C GLY A 28 1.40 -8.67 3.04
N GLN A 29 0.74 -8.93 4.17
CA GLN A 29 1.39 -8.93 5.50
C GLN A 29 2.61 -9.86 5.54
N ASP A 30 2.41 -11.15 5.25
CA ASP A 30 3.50 -12.14 5.23
C ASP A 30 4.50 -11.86 4.08
N GLY A 31 4.01 -11.20 3.03
CA GLY A 31 4.83 -10.79 1.88
C GLY A 31 5.84 -9.69 2.21
N ILE A 32 5.56 -8.82 3.21
CA ILE A 32 6.49 -7.75 3.62
C ILE A 32 7.76 -8.35 4.21
N GLU A 33 7.64 -9.37 5.06
CA GLU A 33 8.81 -10.07 5.62
C GLU A 33 9.63 -10.73 4.51
N THR A 34 8.96 -11.37 3.55
CA THR A 34 9.61 -11.99 2.39
C THR A 34 10.36 -10.95 1.54
N LEU A 35 9.76 -9.78 1.30
CA LEU A 35 10.40 -8.67 0.59
C LEU A 35 11.70 -8.23 1.29
N VAL A 36 11.61 -7.94 2.58
CA VAL A 36 12.73 -7.40 3.36
C VAL A 36 13.83 -8.43 3.55
N ASN A 37 13.53 -9.72 3.73
CA ASN A 37 14.55 -10.71 4.05
C ASN A 37 15.10 -11.46 2.83
N THR A 38 14.30 -11.61 1.77
CA THR A 38 14.63 -12.53 0.67
C THR A 38 14.79 -11.84 -0.69
N LEU A 39 14.10 -10.73 -0.93
CA LEU A 39 14.04 -10.11 -2.27
C LEU A 39 14.90 -8.85 -2.42
N GLN A 40 15.74 -8.53 -1.44
CA GLN A 40 16.65 -7.37 -1.51
C GLN A 40 17.63 -7.44 -2.70
N THR A 41 17.95 -8.65 -3.17
CA THR A 41 18.89 -8.89 -4.27
C THR A 41 18.22 -9.01 -5.64
N ARG A 42 16.88 -8.90 -5.70
CA ARG A 42 16.16 -8.94 -6.98
C ARG A 42 16.35 -7.66 -7.77
N SER A 43 16.08 -7.75 -9.07
CA SER A 43 16.14 -6.61 -9.96
C SER A 43 15.13 -5.52 -9.54
N SER A 44 15.49 -4.25 -9.72
CA SER A 44 14.59 -3.13 -9.42
C SER A 44 13.28 -3.23 -10.20
N GLY A 45 13.33 -3.75 -11.44
CA GLY A 45 12.16 -3.97 -12.28
C GLY A 45 11.18 -4.99 -11.70
N GLU A 46 11.66 -6.11 -11.15
CA GLU A 46 10.81 -7.11 -10.49
C GLU A 46 10.13 -6.52 -9.25
N LEU A 47 10.89 -5.79 -8.43
CA LEU A 47 10.39 -5.16 -7.21
C LEU A 47 9.36 -4.07 -7.52
N ALA A 48 9.59 -3.25 -8.55
CA ALA A 48 8.65 -2.25 -9.03
C ALA A 48 7.38 -2.91 -9.58
N ALA A 49 7.50 -4.02 -10.32
CA ALA A 49 6.35 -4.76 -10.83
C ALA A 49 5.50 -5.33 -9.68
N LEU A 50 6.11 -5.84 -8.60
CA LEU A 50 5.40 -6.27 -7.40
C LEU A 50 4.67 -5.12 -6.71
N ALA A 51 5.31 -3.96 -6.58
CA ALA A 51 4.71 -2.77 -5.96
C ALA A 51 3.46 -2.31 -6.73
N VAL A 52 3.61 -2.10 -8.04
CA VAL A 52 2.51 -1.66 -8.92
C VAL A 52 1.44 -2.74 -9.02
N GLY A 53 1.82 -3.99 -9.21
CA GLY A 53 0.90 -5.13 -9.28
C GLY A 53 0.02 -5.22 -8.04
N LYS A 54 0.57 -4.98 -6.85
CA LYS A 54 -0.19 -4.98 -5.60
C LYS A 54 -1.22 -3.86 -5.54
N LEU A 55 -0.84 -2.65 -5.96
CA LEU A 55 -1.77 -1.52 -5.97
C LEU A 55 -2.89 -1.70 -7.00
N VAL A 56 -2.54 -2.17 -8.20
CA VAL A 56 -3.51 -2.42 -9.28
C VAL A 56 -4.52 -3.47 -8.86
N ILE A 57 -4.08 -4.62 -8.33
CA ILE A 57 -5.03 -5.67 -7.93
C ILE A 57 -5.97 -5.20 -6.82
N VAL A 58 -5.45 -4.46 -5.83
CA VAL A 58 -6.28 -3.91 -4.75
C VAL A 58 -7.29 -2.91 -5.29
N ALA A 59 -6.88 -2.01 -6.18
CA ALA A 59 -7.79 -1.05 -6.81
C ALA A 59 -8.89 -1.75 -7.62
N VAL A 60 -8.52 -2.78 -8.39
CA VAL A 60 -9.48 -3.57 -9.17
C VAL A 60 -10.46 -4.30 -8.25
N LEU A 61 -9.99 -5.02 -7.24
CA LEU A 61 -10.85 -5.76 -6.32
C LEU A 61 -11.83 -4.84 -5.58
N LEU A 62 -11.37 -3.66 -5.16
CA LEU A 62 -12.23 -2.67 -4.55
C LEU A 62 -13.27 -2.08 -5.49
N GLY A 63 -12.87 -1.77 -6.73
CA GLY A 63 -13.79 -1.31 -7.77
C GLY A 63 -14.86 -2.37 -8.07
N LEU A 64 -14.53 -3.66 -7.88
CA LEU A 64 -15.47 -4.77 -7.99
C LEU A 64 -16.32 -5.00 -6.73
N GLY A 65 -16.17 -4.16 -5.70
CA GLY A 65 -16.96 -4.23 -4.46
C GLY A 65 -16.49 -5.28 -3.46
N TRP A 66 -15.26 -5.79 -3.58
CA TRP A 66 -14.68 -6.68 -2.57
C TRP A 66 -14.41 -5.92 -1.27
N LYS A 67 -14.84 -6.49 -0.15
CA LYS A 67 -14.59 -5.92 1.17
C LYS A 67 -13.19 -6.31 1.64
N GLY A 68 -12.35 -5.32 1.90
CA GLY A 68 -11.00 -5.51 2.43
C GLY A 68 -10.36 -4.17 2.80
N GLY A 69 -9.33 -4.21 3.66
CA GLY A 69 -8.56 -3.02 4.01
C GLY A 69 -7.40 -2.75 3.03
N HIS A 70 -6.99 -1.49 2.89
CA HIS A 70 -5.90 -1.09 1.96
C HIS A 70 -4.56 -0.90 2.68
N PHE A 71 -4.58 -0.94 4.00
CA PHE A 71 -3.40 -0.67 4.83
C PHE A 71 -2.22 -1.60 4.50
N TYR A 72 -2.39 -2.91 4.66
CA TYR A 72 -1.32 -3.88 4.39
C TYR A 72 -0.90 -3.94 2.92
N PRO A 73 -1.82 -3.91 1.93
CA PRO A 73 -1.39 -3.89 0.55
C PRO A 73 -0.61 -2.64 0.17
N MET A 74 -0.94 -1.48 0.74
CA MET A 74 -0.15 -0.27 0.54
C MET A 74 1.21 -0.33 1.24
N LEU A 75 1.29 -0.94 2.43
CA LEU A 75 2.56 -1.14 3.12
C LEU A 75 3.47 -2.11 2.34
N PHE A 76 2.91 -3.20 1.79
CA PHE A 76 3.63 -4.10 0.89
C PHE A 76 4.17 -3.36 -0.33
N ALA A 77 3.33 -2.55 -0.99
CA ALA A 77 3.73 -1.77 -2.15
C ALA A 77 4.81 -0.75 -1.80
N ALA A 78 4.72 -0.09 -0.64
CA ALA A 78 5.71 0.85 -0.13
C ALA A 78 7.07 0.17 0.10
N THR A 79 7.07 -1.00 0.75
CA THR A 79 8.28 -1.80 0.97
C THR A 79 8.91 -2.24 -0.35
N ALA A 80 8.12 -2.77 -1.28
CA ALA A 80 8.60 -3.19 -2.60
C ALA A 80 9.17 -2.01 -3.40
N ALA A 81 8.52 -0.84 -3.35
CA ALA A 81 9.02 0.38 -3.98
C ALA A 81 10.32 0.88 -3.33
N GLY A 82 10.45 0.78 -2.00
CA GLY A 82 11.68 1.12 -1.28
C GLY A 82 12.85 0.26 -1.69
N LEU A 83 12.65 -1.05 -1.80
CA LEU A 83 13.68 -1.97 -2.29
C LEU A 83 14.01 -1.72 -3.77
N ALA A 84 13.00 -1.45 -4.60
CA ALA A 84 13.22 -1.11 -6.00
C ALA A 84 14.07 0.16 -6.15
N LEU A 85 13.85 1.16 -5.30
CA LEU A 85 14.61 2.40 -5.30
C LEU A 85 16.05 2.19 -4.81
N ALA A 86 16.24 1.42 -3.73
CA ALA A 86 17.56 1.09 -3.22
C ALA A 86 18.42 0.31 -4.22
N THR A 87 17.80 -0.62 -4.95
CA THR A 87 18.49 -1.40 -6.00
C THR A 87 18.75 -0.59 -7.28
N ALA A 88 18.00 0.49 -7.51
CA ALA A 88 18.19 1.38 -8.65
C ALA A 88 19.21 2.50 -8.40
N ILE A 89 19.43 2.90 -7.14
CA ILE A 89 20.32 4.01 -6.76
C ILE A 89 21.45 3.47 -5.88
N ASP A 90 22.64 3.28 -6.45
CA ASP A 90 23.85 2.92 -5.69
C ASP A 90 24.55 4.21 -5.20
N PRO A 91 24.95 4.36 -3.90
CA PRO A 91 24.89 3.41 -2.77
C PRO A 91 23.80 3.73 -1.74
N LEU A 92 22.52 3.58 -2.11
CA LEU A 92 21.40 3.74 -1.18
C LEU A 92 21.17 2.47 -0.36
N GLU A 93 21.26 2.57 0.97
CA GLU A 93 20.96 1.44 1.86
C GLU A 93 19.47 1.02 1.75
N PRO A 94 19.14 -0.26 1.54
CA PRO A 94 17.76 -0.73 1.41
C PRO A 94 16.85 -0.37 2.59
N LEU A 95 17.36 -0.46 3.82
CA LEU A 95 16.58 -0.16 5.01
C LEU A 95 16.19 1.33 5.06
N VAL A 96 17.09 2.23 4.66
CA VAL A 96 16.82 3.68 4.59
C VAL A 96 15.73 3.97 3.57
N ALA A 97 15.83 3.40 2.37
CA ALA A 97 14.85 3.62 1.31
C ALA A 97 13.45 3.10 1.70
N VAL A 98 13.38 1.87 2.23
CA VAL A 98 12.13 1.25 2.68
C VAL A 98 11.50 2.05 3.81
N THR A 99 12.27 2.43 4.82
CA THR A 99 11.74 3.18 5.98
C THR A 99 11.23 4.55 5.58
N ALA A 100 11.96 5.28 4.74
CA ALA A 100 11.53 6.58 4.23
C ALA A 100 10.22 6.49 3.42
N ILE A 101 10.13 5.52 2.49
CA ILE A 101 8.93 5.36 1.64
C ILE A 101 7.74 4.88 2.48
N CYS A 102 7.92 3.90 3.36
CA CYS A 102 6.87 3.42 4.25
C CYS A 102 6.35 4.54 5.16
N ALA A 103 7.24 5.34 5.75
CA ALA A 103 6.83 6.47 6.59
C ALA A 103 5.98 7.49 5.81
N GLY A 104 6.41 7.84 4.60
CA GLY A 104 5.67 8.77 3.75
C GLY A 104 4.30 8.24 3.33
N VAL A 105 4.23 6.96 2.95
CA VAL A 105 2.98 6.30 2.56
C VAL A 105 2.01 6.21 3.75
N LEU A 106 2.48 5.85 4.95
CA LEU A 106 1.64 5.79 6.14
C LEU A 106 0.97 7.13 6.47
N ILE A 107 1.68 8.24 6.27
CA ILE A 107 1.14 9.59 6.46
C ILE A 107 0.14 9.95 5.39
N ALA A 108 0.42 9.60 4.13
CA ALA A 108 -0.48 9.82 3.02
C ALA A 108 -1.81 9.06 3.21
N ILE A 109 -1.75 7.83 3.72
CA ILE A 109 -2.92 6.98 3.97
C ILE A 109 -3.76 7.52 5.12
N LEU A 110 -3.14 7.71 6.28
CA LEU A 110 -3.89 7.98 7.51
C LEU A 110 -4.45 9.40 7.54
N ARG A 111 -3.80 10.36 6.85
CA ARG A 111 -4.07 11.82 6.84
C ARG A 111 -4.25 12.45 8.25
N ARG A 112 -3.97 11.68 9.31
CA ARG A 112 -3.99 12.04 10.73
C ARG A 112 -2.56 11.91 11.22
N VAL A 113 -1.86 13.04 11.30
CA VAL A 113 -0.42 13.12 11.60
C VAL A 113 -0.04 12.36 12.88
N VAL A 114 -0.87 12.45 13.93
CA VAL A 114 -0.62 11.76 15.21
C VAL A 114 -0.71 10.24 15.05
N ALA A 115 -1.75 9.73 14.37
CA ALA A 115 -1.91 8.30 14.13
C ALA A 115 -0.78 7.76 13.26
N ALA A 116 -0.38 8.52 12.23
CA ALA A 116 0.70 8.14 11.34
C ALA A 116 2.05 8.16 12.06
N ALA A 117 2.35 9.17 12.88
CA ALA A 117 3.58 9.23 13.65
C ALA A 117 3.69 8.06 14.63
N LEU A 118 2.61 7.72 15.33
CA LEU A 118 2.59 6.57 16.24
C LEU A 118 2.85 5.26 15.50
N LEU A 119 2.27 5.10 14.31
CA LEU A 119 2.41 3.90 13.50
C LEU A 119 3.82 3.78 12.89
N VAL A 120 4.41 4.90 12.47
CA VAL A 120 5.81 4.96 12.02
C VAL A 120 6.75 4.52 13.14
N VAL A 121 6.56 5.02 14.36
CA VAL A 121 7.37 4.60 15.53
C VAL A 121 7.21 3.10 15.82
N LEU A 122 6.03 2.52 15.56
CA LEU A 122 5.76 1.10 15.79
C LEU A 122 6.34 0.19 14.69
N VAL A 123 6.32 0.64 13.44
CA VAL A 123 6.69 -0.18 12.26
C VAL A 123 8.17 -0.03 11.90
N VAL A 124 8.78 1.11 12.21
CA VAL A 124 10.15 1.43 11.81
C VAL A 124 11.14 1.21 12.96
N PRO A 125 12.35 0.65 12.71
CA PRO A 125 13.38 0.53 13.73
C PRO A 125 13.72 1.87 14.40
N VAL A 126 13.90 1.86 15.73
CA VAL A 126 14.17 3.09 16.51
C VAL A 126 15.41 3.87 16.05
N GLY A 127 16.41 3.19 15.48
CA GLY A 127 17.60 3.83 14.93
C GLY A 127 17.34 4.67 13.66
N MET A 128 16.22 4.44 12.98
CA MET A 128 15.85 5.09 11.71
C MET A 128 14.79 6.20 11.90
N LEU A 129 14.48 6.57 13.15
CA LEU A 129 13.46 7.57 13.46
C LEU A 129 13.77 8.96 12.89
N GLY A 130 15.05 9.35 12.86
CA GLY A 130 15.45 10.64 12.28
C GLY A 130 15.11 10.75 10.79
N ILE A 131 15.46 9.72 10.01
CA ILE A 131 15.14 9.64 8.58
C ILE A 131 13.63 9.59 8.37
N SER A 132 12.94 8.81 9.19
CA SER A 132 11.49 8.68 9.15
C SER A 132 10.80 10.02 9.42
N ALA A 133 11.31 10.84 10.33
CA ALA A 133 10.78 12.17 10.61
C ALA A 133 10.93 13.11 9.40
N VAL A 134 12.08 13.09 8.72
CA VAL A 134 12.30 13.90 7.51
C VAL A 134 11.38 13.46 6.38
N ALA A 135 11.32 12.15 6.12
CA ALA A 135 10.42 11.58 5.12
C ALA A 135 8.95 11.88 5.45
N ALA A 136 8.60 11.83 6.73
CA ALA A 136 7.28 12.15 7.22
C ALA A 136 6.87 13.60 6.95
N VAL A 137 7.76 14.55 7.25
CA VAL A 137 7.52 15.96 6.97
C VAL A 137 7.40 16.19 5.47
N ALA A 138 8.29 15.63 4.66
CA ALA A 138 8.24 15.74 3.20
C ALA A 138 6.91 15.20 2.64
N ALA A 139 6.49 14.01 3.06
CA ALA A 139 5.22 13.43 2.66
C ALA A 139 4.03 14.27 3.12
N LEU A 140 4.05 14.82 4.34
CA LEU A 140 3.00 15.70 4.84
C LEU A 140 2.87 16.97 3.99
N LEU A 141 4.00 17.56 3.58
CA LEU A 141 4.01 18.73 2.70
C LEU A 141 3.39 18.41 1.34
N VAL A 142 3.69 17.24 0.78
CA VAL A 142 3.10 16.77 -0.49
C VAL A 142 1.60 16.51 -0.33
N VAL A 143 1.20 15.79 0.72
CA VAL A 143 -0.21 15.43 0.97
C VAL A 143 -1.08 16.66 1.22
N ARG A 144 -0.54 17.71 1.85
CA ARG A 144 -1.22 19.01 2.00
C ARG A 144 -1.50 19.71 0.68
N ARG A 145 -0.76 19.39 -0.39
CA ARG A 145 -0.98 19.93 -1.74
C ARG A 145 -2.03 19.14 -2.53
N LEU A 146 -2.33 17.92 -2.12
CA LEU A 146 -3.30 17.07 -2.81
C LEU A 146 -4.73 17.42 -2.38
N PRO A 147 -5.68 17.50 -3.34
CA PRO A 147 -7.10 17.60 -3.02
C PRO A 147 -7.52 16.49 -2.06
N SER A 148 -8.38 16.80 -1.11
CA SER A 148 -8.98 15.75 -0.28
C SER A 148 -9.77 14.80 -1.16
N PRO A 149 -9.64 13.47 -0.99
CA PRO A 149 -10.50 12.54 -1.69
C PRO A 149 -11.94 12.86 -1.27
N GLU A 150 -12.77 13.16 -2.26
CA GLU A 150 -14.21 13.32 -2.07
C GLU A 150 -14.72 11.99 -1.52
N ILE A 151 -15.18 11.99 -0.27
CA ILE A 151 -15.90 10.83 0.27
C ILE A 151 -17.24 10.88 -0.45
N GLU A 152 -17.43 10.06 -1.47
CA GLU A 152 -18.77 9.76 -1.99
C GLU A 152 -19.59 9.28 -0.79
N THR A 153 -20.41 10.18 -0.24
CA THR A 153 -21.45 9.83 0.70
C THR A 153 -22.40 8.93 -0.08
N SER A 154 -22.25 7.62 0.09
CA SER A 154 -23.24 6.64 -0.35
C SER A 154 -24.63 7.18 0.01
N PRO A 155 -25.62 7.14 -0.90
CA PRO A 155 -26.94 7.70 -0.63
C PRO A 155 -27.45 7.10 0.67
N THR A 156 -27.76 7.98 1.61
CA THR A 156 -28.41 7.60 2.86
C THR A 156 -29.72 6.92 2.47
N ALA A 157 -29.78 5.61 2.67
CA ALA A 157 -31.02 4.86 2.64
C ALA A 157 -31.87 5.29 3.83
N SER A 158 -32.48 6.46 3.73
CA SER A 158 -33.52 6.94 4.63
C SER A 158 -34.34 8.00 3.90
N ASP A 159 -35.25 7.55 3.04
CA ASP A 159 -36.51 8.26 2.86
C ASP A 159 -37.67 7.26 3.00
N PRO A 160 -38.33 7.20 4.17
CA PRO A 160 -39.59 6.47 4.33
C PRO A 160 -40.82 7.24 3.80
N ALA A 161 -40.67 8.38 3.10
CA ALA A 161 -41.79 9.17 2.59
C ALA A 161 -42.23 8.83 1.15
N GLN A 162 -41.92 7.63 0.66
CA GLN A 162 -42.51 7.08 -0.56
C GLN A 162 -43.20 5.74 -0.24
N ALA A 163 -44.31 5.85 0.50
CA ALA A 163 -45.33 4.82 0.66
C ALA A 163 -46.52 5.16 -0.25
#